data_AF-A0A6B2VBM9-F1
#
_entry.id   AF-A0A6B2VBM9-F1
#
_cell.length_a   1.000
_cell.length_b   1.000
_cell.length_c   1.000
_cell.angle_alpha   90.00
_cell.angle_beta   90.00
_cell.angle_gamma   90.00
#
_symmetry.space_group_name_H-M   'P 1'
#
loop_
_entity.id
_entity.type
_entity.pdbx_description
1 polymer ?
#
loop_
_entity_poly.entity_id
_entity_poly.type
_entity_poly.pdbx_seq_one_letter_code
_entity_poly.pdbx_strand_id
1 'polypeptide(L)'
;TEAERAALPGGQGDAAGLIGLRAADRTVRYPRFQFRTGTAEPLPVVRRINALLRADRDPWGAADWWLGGNRWLGGVPAELLGALPDDQLERAAAELVGAL
;
A
#
# COMPACT_ATOMS: atom_id res chain seq x y z
N THR A 1 -2.45 7.87 -22.27
CA THR A 1 -2.67 6.55 -22.92
C THR A 1 -3.31 5.63 -21.91
N GLU A 2 -3.99 4.59 -22.39
CA GLU A 2 -4.73 3.55 -21.65
C GLU A 2 -3.84 2.65 -20.75
N ALA A 3 -2.76 3.21 -20.19
CA ALA A 3 -1.75 2.50 -19.44
C ALA A 3 -2.20 2.33 -17.98
N GLU A 4 -2.12 1.07 -17.52
CA GLU A 4 -2.29 0.60 -16.13
C GLU A 4 -3.71 0.41 -15.60
N ARG A 5 -4.52 -0.35 -16.35
CA ARG A 5 -5.67 -1.07 -15.80
C ARG A 5 -5.25 -2.42 -15.22
N ALA A 6 -4.81 -2.44 -13.97
CA ALA A 6 -4.71 -3.70 -13.21
C ALA A 6 -6.09 -4.02 -12.60
N ALA A 7 -6.94 -4.71 -13.36
CA ALA A 7 -8.08 -5.40 -12.76
C ALA A 7 -7.53 -6.69 -12.13
N LEU A 8 -7.57 -6.80 -10.80
CA LEU A 8 -7.17 -8.02 -10.10
C LEU A 8 -8.14 -9.15 -10.46
N PRO A 9 -7.68 -10.26 -11.05
CA PRO A 9 -8.49 -11.45 -11.19
C PRO A 9 -8.40 -12.26 -9.89
N GLY A 10 -9.51 -12.38 -9.16
CA GLY A 10 -9.63 -13.29 -8.02
C GLY A 10 -10.26 -12.64 -6.78
N GLY A 11 -10.91 -13.47 -5.96
CA GLY A 11 -11.94 -13.07 -4.99
C GLY A 11 -11.46 -12.22 -3.81
N GLN A 12 -12.38 -11.94 -2.88
CA GLN A 12 -12.22 -11.09 -1.69
C GLN A 12 -10.88 -11.32 -0.91
N GLY A 13 -10.27 -12.51 -1.00
CA GLY A 13 -8.99 -12.85 -0.38
C GLY A 13 -7.74 -12.24 -1.05
N ASP A 14 -7.78 -11.98 -2.35
CA ASP A 14 -6.64 -11.40 -3.10
C ASP A 14 -6.51 -9.89 -2.86
N ALA A 15 -7.60 -9.24 -2.48
CA ALA A 15 -7.63 -7.85 -2.05
C ALA A 15 -7.23 -7.65 -0.57
N ALA A 16 -7.12 -8.73 0.22
CA ALA A 16 -6.83 -8.61 1.64
C ALA A 16 -5.42 -8.03 1.87
N GLY A 17 -5.35 -6.91 2.60
CA GLY A 17 -4.11 -6.17 2.82
C GLY A 17 -3.73 -5.25 1.66
N LEU A 18 -4.64 -4.96 0.72
CA LEU A 18 -4.45 -3.93 -0.31
C LEU A 18 -5.23 -2.65 0.03
N ILE A 19 -4.67 -1.53 -0.39
CA ILE A 19 -5.35 -0.24 -0.48
C ILE A 19 -6.16 -0.22 -1.77
N GLY A 20 -7.47 -0.39 -1.62
CA GLY A 20 -8.45 -0.20 -2.69
C GLY A 20 -9.11 1.17 -2.56
N LEU A 21 -8.80 2.10 -3.46
CA LEU A 21 -9.38 3.44 -3.48
C LEU A 21 -10.60 3.47 -4.39
N ARG A 22 -11.75 3.87 -3.83
CA ARG A 22 -12.99 4.02 -4.60
C ARG A 22 -12.99 5.36 -5.32
N ALA A 23 -13.00 5.32 -6.65
CA ALA A 23 -13.11 6.51 -7.49
C ALA A 23 -14.57 6.99 -7.58
N ALA A 24 -14.75 8.23 -8.08
CA ALA A 24 -16.07 8.85 -8.24
C ALA A 24 -17.02 8.05 -9.15
N ASP A 25 -16.45 7.32 -10.12
CA ASP A 25 -17.17 6.41 -11.02
C ASP A 25 -17.55 5.06 -10.38
N ARG A 26 -17.36 4.92 -9.06
CA ARG A 26 -17.59 3.71 -8.24
C ARG A 26 -16.65 2.55 -8.53
N THR A 27 -15.65 2.72 -9.40
CA THR A 27 -14.59 1.73 -9.61
C THR A 27 -13.63 1.73 -8.42
N VAL A 28 -13.08 0.55 -8.09
CA VAL A 28 -11.99 0.43 -7.12
C VAL A 28 -10.69 0.37 -7.89
N ARG A 29 -9.73 1.22 -7.50
CA ARG A 29 -8.40 1.32 -8.09
C ARG A 29 -7.35 1.06 -7.03
N TYR A 30 -6.28 0.39 -7.42
CA TYR A 30 -5.19 0.04 -6.53
C TYR A 30 -3.96 0.85 -6.92
N PRO A 31 -3.35 1.61 -5.99
CA PRO A 31 -2.04 2.22 -6.23
C PRO A 31 -1.01 1.19 -6.71
N ARG A 32 -0.22 1.56 -7.73
CA ARG A 32 0.65 0.62 -8.45
C ARG A 32 1.78 0.03 -7.61
N PHE A 33 2.31 0.80 -6.65
CA PHE A 33 3.43 0.39 -5.78
C PHE A 33 3.15 -0.88 -4.97
N GLN A 34 1.88 -1.26 -4.81
CA GLN A 34 1.49 -2.44 -4.05
C GLN A 34 1.87 -3.75 -4.73
N PHE A 35 2.24 -3.71 -6.01
CA PHE A 35 2.48 -4.88 -6.84
C PHE A 35 3.93 -4.93 -7.33
N ARG A 36 4.42 -6.15 -7.56
CA ARG A 36 5.70 -6.36 -8.24
C ARG A 36 5.65 -5.74 -9.64
N THR A 37 6.74 -5.07 -10.02
CA THR A 37 6.90 -4.45 -11.33
C THR A 37 6.59 -5.44 -12.44
N GLY A 38 5.71 -5.05 -13.36
CA GLY A 38 5.31 -5.87 -14.50
C GLY A 38 4.27 -6.96 -14.21
N THR A 39 3.84 -7.16 -12.95
CA THR A 39 2.81 -8.15 -12.59
C THR A 39 1.68 -7.53 -11.77
N ALA A 40 0.65 -8.32 -11.44
CA ALA A 40 -0.40 -7.97 -10.48
C ALA A 40 -0.21 -8.69 -9.13
N GLU A 41 0.99 -9.21 -8.86
CA GLU A 41 1.31 -9.92 -7.63
C GLU A 41 1.62 -8.92 -6.51
N PRO A 42 0.88 -8.93 -5.39
CA PRO A 42 1.14 -8.01 -4.29
C PRO A 42 2.49 -8.23 -3.60
N LEU A 43 3.13 -7.15 -3.17
CA LEU A 43 4.32 -7.21 -2.34
C LEU A 43 3.95 -7.63 -0.89
N PRO A 44 4.59 -8.67 -0.32
CA PRO A 44 4.28 -9.14 1.03
C PRO A 44 4.41 -8.05 2.11
N VAL A 45 5.46 -7.23 2.06
CA VAL A 45 5.69 -6.12 2.99
C VAL A 45 4.56 -5.09 2.95
N VAL A 46 4.05 -4.77 1.76
CA VAL A 46 2.93 -3.84 1.60
C VAL A 46 1.69 -4.40 2.27
N ARG A 47 1.40 -5.70 2.12
CA ARG A 47 0.24 -6.32 2.77
C ARG A 47 0.33 -6.29 4.30
N ARG A 48 1.53 -6.55 4.84
CA ARG A 48 1.78 -6.50 6.29
C ARG A 48 1.57 -5.09 6.84
N ILE A 49 2.17 -4.09 6.20
CA ILE A 49 2.02 -2.68 6.60
C ILE A 49 0.57 -2.21 6.47
N ASN A 50 -0.12 -2.53 5.37
CA ASN A 50 -1.52 -2.15 5.18
C ASN A 50 -2.45 -2.77 6.23
N ALA A 51 -2.12 -3.98 6.72
CA ALA A 51 -2.84 -4.58 7.83
C ALA A 51 -2.61 -3.81 9.14
N LEU A 52 -1.38 -3.36 9.42
CA LEU A 52 -1.07 -2.50 10.57
C LEU A 52 -1.82 -1.16 10.48
N LEU A 53 -1.79 -0.53 9.31
CA LEU A 53 -2.44 0.75 9.03
C LEU A 53 -3.97 0.66 8.89
N ARG A 54 -4.55 -0.54 9.03
CA ARG A 54 -6.01 -0.76 8.92
C ARG A 54 -6.59 -0.27 7.59
N ALA A 55 -5.89 -0.55 6.48
CA ALA A 55 -6.32 -0.16 5.14
C ALA A 55 -7.69 -0.72 4.74
N ASP A 56 -8.17 -1.78 5.40
CA ASP A 56 -9.53 -2.32 5.26
C ASP A 56 -10.61 -1.35 5.79
N ARG A 57 -10.26 -0.49 6.75
CA ARG A 57 -11.14 0.48 7.39
C ARG A 57 -10.89 1.90 6.90
N ASP A 58 -9.62 2.27 6.72
CA ASP A 58 -9.21 3.58 6.25
C ASP A 58 -8.18 3.46 5.11
N PRO A 59 -8.64 3.13 3.88
CA PRO A 59 -7.75 2.99 2.73
C PRO A 59 -7.14 4.33 2.30
N TRP A 60 -7.80 5.47 2.59
CA TRP A 60 -7.28 6.79 2.25
C TRP A 60 -6.17 7.22 3.22
N GLY A 61 -6.34 7.00 4.53
CA GLY A 61 -5.27 7.23 5.50
C GLY A 61 -4.05 6.34 5.27
N ALA A 62 -4.27 5.07 4.92
CA ALA A 62 -3.17 4.18 4.52
C ALA A 62 -2.47 4.68 3.24
N ALA A 63 -3.23 5.19 2.25
CA ALA A 63 -2.64 5.78 1.04
C ALA A 63 -1.83 7.05 1.33
N ASP A 64 -2.33 7.92 2.21
CA ASP A 64 -1.63 9.14 2.62
C ASP A 64 -0.28 8.82 3.26
N TRP A 65 -0.21 7.79 4.12
CA TRP A 65 1.06 7.35 4.70
C TRP A 65 2.07 6.88 3.64
N TRP A 66 1.62 6.11 2.64
CA TRP A 66 2.50 5.56 1.60
C TRP A 66 2.99 6.59 0.59
N LEU A 67 2.12 7.54 0.23
CA LEU A 67 2.34 8.49 -0.85
C LEU A 67 2.78 9.88 -0.36
N GLY A 68 2.61 10.16 0.93
CA GLY A 68 3.08 11.37 1.59
C GLY A 68 4.53 11.25 2.06
N GLY A 69 5.14 12.41 2.33
CA GLY A 69 6.48 12.46 2.91
C GLY A 69 6.49 11.99 4.36
N ASN A 70 7.25 10.94 4.66
CA ASN A 70 7.42 10.40 6.01
C ASN A 70 8.73 10.91 6.63
N ARG A 71 8.62 11.77 7.64
CA ARG A 71 9.76 12.40 8.34
C ARG A 71 10.70 11.41 9.05
N TRP A 72 10.20 10.26 9.49
CA TRP A 72 11.03 9.25 10.15
C TRP A 72 11.84 8.43 9.14
N LEU A 73 11.28 8.21 7.96
CA LEU A 73 11.95 7.52 6.86
C LEU A 73 12.76 8.47 5.96
N GLY A 74 12.55 9.79 6.08
CA GLY A 74 13.24 10.80 5.28
C GLY A 74 12.80 10.83 3.81
N GLY A 75 11.60 10.36 3.48
CA GLY A 75 11.11 10.26 2.11
C GLY A 75 9.69 9.73 1.99
N VAL A 76 9.23 9.49 0.77
CA VAL A 76 7.92 8.88 0.49
C VAL A 76 8.02 7.37 0.63
N PRO A 77 7.27 6.70 1.54
CA PRO A 77 7.47 5.28 1.81
C PRO A 77 7.35 4.37 0.58
N ALA A 78 6.46 4.71 -0.37
CA ALA A 78 6.30 3.94 -1.60
C ALA A 78 7.54 3.98 -2.51
N GLU A 79 8.30 5.09 -2.48
CA GLU A 79 9.55 5.24 -3.24
C GLU A 79 10.73 4.54 -2.56
N LEU A 80 10.59 4.19 -1.28
CA LEU A 80 11.62 3.52 -0.48
C LEU A 80 11.51 1.99 -0.52
N LEU A 81 10.49 1.45 -1.18
CA LEU A 81 10.34 0.01 -1.39
C LEU A 81 11.53 -0.55 -2.17
N GLY A 82 12.22 -1.54 -1.58
CA GLY A 82 13.43 -2.14 -2.15
C GLY A 82 14.70 -1.29 -2.01
N ALA A 83 14.59 -0.02 -1.61
CA ALA A 83 15.72 0.83 -1.23
C ALA A 83 16.03 0.70 0.27
N LEU A 84 14.99 0.58 1.10
CA LEU A 84 15.12 0.28 2.52
C LEU A 84 14.79 -1.19 2.82
N PRO A 85 15.36 -1.75 3.90
CA PRO A 85 14.91 -3.02 4.47
C PRO A 85 13.42 -2.99 4.85
N ASP A 86 12.70 -4.06 4.54
CA ASP A 86 11.25 -4.18 4.83
C ASP A 86 10.93 -3.94 6.32
N ASP A 87 11.78 -4.43 7.23
CA ASP A 87 11.61 -4.30 8.67
C ASP A 87 11.70 -2.83 9.15
N GLN A 88 12.43 -1.99 8.42
CA GLN A 88 12.49 -0.56 8.71
C GLN A 88 11.19 0.15 8.32
N LEU A 89 10.59 -0.21 7.17
CA LEU A 89 9.28 0.30 6.76
C LEU A 89 8.18 -0.17 7.71
N GLU A 90 8.23 -1.43 8.14
CA GLU A 90 7.27 -2.00 9.10
C GLU A 90 7.35 -1.31 10.46
N ARG A 91 8.56 -1.07 11.00
CA ARG A 91 8.72 -0.31 12.25
C ARG A 91 8.14 1.10 12.15
N ALA A 92 8.40 1.82 11.06
CA ALA A 92 7.86 3.16 10.87
C ALA A 92 6.32 3.19 10.82
N ALA A 93 5.69 2.15 10.26
CA ALA A 93 4.24 1.98 10.29
C ALA A 93 3.74 1.63 11.71
N ALA A 94 4.44 0.75 12.42
CA ALA A 94 4.09 0.35 13.79
C ALA A 94 4.17 1.52 14.78
N GLU A 95 5.17 2.40 14.65
CA GLU A 95 5.29 3.64 15.44
C GLU A 95 4.07 4.55 15.26
N LEU A 96 3.58 4.73 14.03
CA LEU A 96 2.42 5.59 13.74
C LEU A 96 1.17 5.12 14.51
N VAL A 97 0.97 3.81 14.59
CA VAL A 97 -0.21 3.21 15.22
C VAL A 97 -0.01 2.93 16.71
N GLY A 98 1.16 3.25 17.27
CA GLY A 98 1.50 3.00 18.68
C GLY A 98 1.60 1.52 19.05
N ALA A 99 2.08 0.68 18.12
CA ALA A 99 2.13 -0.78 18.27
C ALA A 99 3.55 -1.34 18.58
N LEU A 100 4.40 -0.53 19.21
CA LEU A 100 5.77 -0.89 19.61
C LEU A 100 5.95 -0.92 21.13
#